data_AF-A0A3A6MUL0-F1
#
_entry.id   AF-A0A3A6MUL0-F1
#
_cell.length_a   1.000
_cell.length_b   1.000
_cell.length_c   1.000
_cell.angle_alpha   90.00
_cell.angle_beta   90.00
_cell.angle_gamma   90.00
#
_symmetry.space_group_name_H-M   'P 1'
#
loop_
_entity.id
_entity.type
_entity.pdbx_description
1 polymer ?
#
loop_
_entity_poly.entity_id
_entity_poly.type
_entity_poly.pdbx_seq_one_letter_code
_entity_poly.pdbx_strand_id
1 'polypeptide(L)'
;MFVRHLRQDDFEITLPMPLFLVVEDVGWWRGHDGSARQEPYRTGMGRRHCLADYQALVFLAKRLSMRIQMAMVLCEWDRTDLLRQIPSATWMGSTWNNAENRGPWLEETADFLRRHDNFLEIGLHGVGHEYWVQGQLKRAEFHDADGFMRPPWSIRQHLEAFGRLLEQNGLGPFPESFVPPALHHSFGNGEASMQAILSEFGIRYLCTIFSRARQYAPPLHEGLTWECGVLLLERNEAAVPWDHVGAIPPQSVSGPVVSLHWANLLHQEPDRNGEVVAAWADLLIARAKELDTFLAPDTAACWSQYCYHRLAVLRSLGPGVEIDCRRLPELAALSGPVYLKVRERKQRQWQVRGGSVVTARDLGEGITLYAILLQPGEKRLFFHQAAESAS
;
A
#
# COMPACT_ATOMS: atom_id res chain seq x y z
N MET A 1 -18.87 -9.38 18.94
CA MET A 1 -18.28 -9.97 17.71
C MET A 1 -18.96 -9.31 16.52
N PHE A 2 -18.22 -8.73 15.56
CA PHE A 2 -18.82 -8.05 14.41
C PHE A 2 -19.18 -9.08 13.33
N VAL A 3 -20.44 -9.10 12.90
CA VAL A 3 -20.90 -10.01 11.85
C VAL A 3 -20.52 -9.40 10.51
N ARG A 4 -19.49 -9.99 9.87
CA ARG A 4 -18.95 -9.55 8.56
C ARG A 4 -19.34 -10.48 7.42
N HIS A 5 -19.88 -11.63 7.77
CA HIS A 5 -20.40 -12.64 6.87
C HIS A 5 -21.80 -13.01 7.35
N LEU A 6 -22.79 -12.92 6.47
CA LEU A 6 -24.13 -13.42 6.68
C LEU A 6 -24.42 -14.52 5.68
N ARG A 7 -24.99 -15.61 6.19
CA ARG A 7 -25.52 -16.71 5.39
C ARG A 7 -27.03 -16.76 5.56
N GLN A 8 -27.73 -16.69 4.44
CA GLN A 8 -29.17 -16.98 4.36
C GLN A 8 -29.37 -18.21 3.47
N ASP A 9 -30.61 -18.66 3.31
CA ASP A 9 -30.93 -19.88 2.57
C ASP A 9 -30.54 -19.78 1.10
N ASP A 10 -30.72 -18.59 0.50
CA ASP A 10 -30.52 -18.39 -0.93
C ASP A 10 -29.23 -17.65 -1.29
N PHE A 11 -28.50 -17.08 -0.32
CA PHE A 11 -27.23 -16.38 -0.58
C PHE A 11 -26.30 -16.33 0.63
N GLU A 12 -25.02 -16.09 0.36
CA GLU A 12 -24.01 -15.69 1.33
C GLU A 12 -23.50 -14.29 0.95
N ILE A 13 -23.34 -13.40 1.92
CA ILE A 13 -22.78 -12.07 1.69
C ILE A 13 -21.70 -11.77 2.71
N THR A 14 -20.61 -11.15 2.26
CA THR A 14 -19.53 -10.72 3.12
C THR A 14 -19.03 -9.33 2.77
N LEU A 15 -18.51 -8.64 3.79
CA LEU A 15 -17.58 -7.53 3.65
C LEU A 15 -16.18 -8.14 3.53
N PRO A 16 -15.66 -8.40 2.31
CA PRO A 16 -14.39 -9.08 2.15
C PRO A 16 -13.24 -8.26 2.74
N MET A 17 -12.23 -8.96 3.24
CA MET A 17 -10.92 -8.41 3.53
C MET A 17 -10.32 -7.89 2.21
N PRO A 18 -9.83 -6.64 2.15
CA PRO A 18 -9.03 -6.22 1.01
C PRO A 18 -7.74 -7.02 0.95
N LEU A 19 -7.22 -7.25 -0.24
CA LEU A 19 -5.88 -7.76 -0.47
C LEU A 19 -5.21 -6.79 -1.43
N PHE A 20 -4.19 -6.10 -0.96
CA PHE A 20 -3.49 -5.07 -1.72
C PHE A 20 -1.99 -5.33 -1.73
N LEU A 21 -1.35 -5.04 -2.87
CA LEU A 21 0.08 -5.27 -3.03
C LEU A 21 0.85 -3.97 -2.80
N VAL A 22 1.80 -4.04 -1.87
CA VAL A 22 2.80 -3.00 -1.62
C VAL A 22 4.17 -3.57 -1.95
N VAL A 23 4.88 -2.91 -2.87
CA VAL A 23 6.24 -3.29 -3.25
C VAL A 23 7.21 -2.29 -2.64
N GLU A 24 7.97 -2.73 -1.65
CA GLU A 24 8.98 -1.97 -0.92
C GLU A 24 10.32 -1.94 -1.67
N ASP A 25 11.19 -1.00 -1.28
CA ASP A 25 12.53 -0.80 -1.85
C ASP A 25 12.58 -0.49 -3.35
N VAL A 26 11.48 -0.02 -3.94
CA VAL A 26 11.47 0.42 -5.34
C VAL A 26 12.28 1.70 -5.47
N GLY A 27 13.04 1.90 -6.56
CA GLY A 27 13.76 3.16 -6.80
C GLY A 27 15.27 3.09 -6.62
N TRP A 28 15.81 2.01 -6.06
CA TRP A 28 17.24 1.76 -6.14
C TRP A 28 17.71 1.60 -7.60
N TRP A 29 18.83 2.20 -7.97
CA TRP A 29 19.49 1.95 -9.27
C TRP A 29 20.60 0.91 -9.15
N ARG A 30 21.28 0.87 -8.01
CA ARG A 30 22.23 -0.19 -7.69
C ARG A 30 21.49 -1.36 -7.04
N GLY A 31 21.81 -2.58 -7.45
CA GLY A 31 21.29 -3.78 -6.83
C GLY A 31 22.08 -4.25 -5.61
N HIS A 32 23.39 -4.09 -5.66
CA HIS A 32 24.28 -4.68 -4.66
C HIS A 32 24.08 -4.07 -3.27
N ASP A 33 23.91 -4.93 -2.26
CA ASP A 33 23.85 -4.51 -0.87
C ASP A 33 25.18 -3.89 -0.45
N GLY A 34 25.14 -2.68 0.09
CA GLY A 34 26.32 -1.97 0.56
C GLY A 34 26.39 -1.84 2.09
N SER A 35 25.44 -2.43 2.82
CA SER A 35 25.30 -2.31 4.28
C SER A 35 26.58 -2.61 5.06
N ALA A 36 27.35 -3.63 4.65
CA ALA A 36 28.64 -3.98 5.25
C ALA A 36 29.70 -2.86 5.17
N ARG A 37 29.52 -1.90 4.24
CA ARG A 37 30.40 -0.75 4.01
C ARG A 37 29.79 0.57 4.50
N GLN A 38 28.75 0.50 5.36
CA GLN A 38 27.97 1.66 5.83
C GLN A 38 27.15 2.36 4.74
N GLU A 39 27.01 1.77 3.55
CA GLU A 39 26.07 2.21 2.52
C GLU A 39 24.65 1.67 2.84
N PRO A 40 23.59 2.05 2.11
CA PRO A 40 22.26 1.51 2.39
C PRO A 40 22.15 0.01 2.14
N TYR A 41 21.17 -0.60 2.82
CA TYR A 41 20.60 -1.87 2.40
C TYR A 41 19.88 -1.65 1.06
N ARG A 42 20.35 -2.34 0.02
CA ARG A 42 19.73 -2.35 -1.31
C ARG A 42 19.38 -3.77 -1.66
N THR A 43 18.49 -3.96 -2.63
CA THR A 43 17.83 -5.21 -3.07
C THR A 43 18.63 -6.53 -3.16
N GLY A 44 19.96 -6.53 -3.06
CA GLY A 44 20.81 -7.72 -3.13
C GLY A 44 21.02 -8.23 -4.56
N MET A 45 20.55 -7.50 -5.59
CA MET A 45 20.70 -7.91 -6.98
C MET A 45 22.15 -7.87 -7.46
N GLY A 46 22.52 -8.83 -8.33
CA GLY A 46 23.85 -8.91 -8.94
C GLY A 46 24.08 -7.91 -10.07
N ARG A 47 23.07 -7.10 -10.40
CA ARG A 47 23.07 -6.10 -11.46
C ARG A 47 22.45 -4.79 -11.00
N ARG A 48 22.58 -3.75 -11.83
CA ARG A 48 21.80 -2.51 -11.69
C ARG A 48 20.33 -2.77 -12.03
N HIS A 49 19.45 -1.99 -11.42
CA HIS A 49 18.07 -1.93 -11.84
C HIS A 49 17.96 -1.19 -13.18
N CYS A 50 16.92 -1.52 -13.94
CA CYS A 50 16.68 -0.99 -15.27
C CYS A 50 15.19 -0.81 -15.53
N LEU A 51 14.84 -0.20 -16.67
CA LEU A 51 13.46 0.04 -17.08
C LEU A 51 12.59 -1.24 -17.05
N ALA A 52 13.14 -2.39 -17.45
CA ALA A 52 12.42 -3.66 -17.46
C ALA A 52 11.93 -4.09 -16.07
N ASP A 53 12.57 -3.64 -14.98
CA ASP A 53 12.12 -3.92 -13.61
C ASP A 53 10.84 -3.15 -13.24
N TYR A 54 10.66 -1.95 -13.79
CA TYR A 54 9.43 -1.17 -13.64
C TYR A 54 8.32 -1.67 -14.58
N GLN A 55 8.68 -2.12 -15.78
CA GLN A 55 7.75 -2.75 -16.72
C GLN A 55 7.15 -4.04 -16.14
N ALA A 56 7.93 -4.79 -15.36
CA ALA A 56 7.45 -5.97 -14.64
C ALA A 56 6.32 -5.63 -13.65
N LEU A 57 6.42 -4.49 -12.95
CA LEU A 57 5.36 -4.01 -12.05
C LEU A 57 4.09 -3.62 -12.82
N VAL A 58 4.21 -2.96 -13.98
CA VAL A 58 3.03 -2.67 -14.84
C VAL A 58 2.38 -3.95 -15.36
N PHE A 59 3.19 -4.95 -15.73
CA PHE A 59 2.66 -6.26 -16.12
C PHE A 59 1.87 -6.90 -14.96
N LEU A 60 2.41 -6.88 -13.74
CA LEU A 60 1.70 -7.34 -12.54
C LEU A 60 0.39 -6.59 -12.32
N ALA A 61 0.44 -5.25 -12.34
CA ALA A 61 -0.69 -4.36 -12.13
C ALA A 61 -1.84 -4.65 -13.09
N LYS A 62 -1.53 -4.85 -14.38
CA LYS A 62 -2.52 -5.22 -15.40
C LYS A 62 -3.17 -6.57 -15.11
N ARG A 63 -2.38 -7.59 -14.74
CA ARG A 63 -2.91 -8.91 -14.40
C ARG A 63 -3.83 -8.86 -13.17
N LEU A 64 -3.49 -8.05 -12.18
CA LEU A 64 -4.26 -7.90 -10.95
C LEU A 64 -5.45 -6.93 -11.08
N SER A 65 -5.49 -6.11 -12.14
CA SER A 65 -6.38 -4.94 -12.22
C SER A 65 -6.26 -4.04 -10.99
N MET A 66 -5.00 -3.77 -10.61
CA MET A 66 -4.63 -3.04 -9.40
C MET A 66 -3.60 -1.98 -9.76
N ARG A 67 -3.77 -0.78 -9.23
CA ARG A 67 -2.75 0.25 -9.17
C ARG A 67 -1.81 -0.09 -8.01
N ILE A 68 -0.64 -0.64 -8.31
CA ILE A 68 0.26 -1.17 -7.27
C ILE A 68 0.99 -0.03 -6.59
N GLN A 69 1.07 -0.07 -5.26
CA GLN A 69 1.87 0.88 -4.49
C GLN A 69 3.36 0.51 -4.57
N MET A 70 4.16 1.42 -5.09
CA MET A 70 5.61 1.38 -5.09
C MET A 70 6.13 2.21 -3.93
N ALA A 71 6.52 1.60 -2.83
CA ALA A 71 7.16 2.32 -1.73
C ALA A 71 8.59 2.66 -2.17
N MET A 72 8.80 3.93 -2.56
CA MET A 72 10.01 4.37 -3.27
C MET A 72 11.09 4.92 -2.34
N VAL A 73 12.34 4.58 -2.67
CA VAL A 73 13.57 5.20 -2.17
C VAL A 73 14.22 6.01 -3.28
N LEU A 74 14.53 7.29 -3.05
CA LEU A 74 14.82 8.23 -4.14
C LEU A 74 16.24 8.81 -4.19
N CYS A 75 17.15 8.49 -3.25
CA CYS A 75 18.46 9.16 -3.23
C CYS A 75 19.25 8.95 -4.53
N GLU A 76 19.15 7.77 -5.15
CA GLU A 76 19.83 7.47 -6.40
C GLU A 76 19.18 8.13 -7.64
N TRP A 77 18.05 8.83 -7.46
CA TRP A 77 17.39 9.65 -8.48
C TRP A 77 17.81 11.13 -8.45
N ASP A 78 18.70 11.51 -7.54
CA ASP A 78 19.19 12.89 -7.41
C ASP A 78 19.99 13.33 -8.64
N ARG A 79 19.47 14.32 -9.37
CA ARG A 79 20.10 14.83 -10.61
C ARG A 79 21.14 15.91 -10.35
N THR A 80 21.08 16.55 -9.19
CA THR A 80 21.83 17.78 -8.91
C THR A 80 22.78 17.65 -7.72
N ASP A 81 22.90 16.46 -7.15
CA ASP A 81 23.57 16.22 -5.86
C ASP A 81 22.98 17.08 -4.73
N LEU A 82 21.66 17.31 -4.78
CA LEU A 82 20.91 18.06 -3.76
C LEU A 82 21.18 17.53 -2.35
N LEU A 83 21.31 16.21 -2.20
CA LEU A 83 21.42 15.56 -0.89
C LEU A 83 22.72 15.86 -0.15
N ARG A 84 23.70 16.55 -0.77
CA ARG A 84 24.85 17.13 -0.03
C ARG A 84 24.42 18.08 1.09
N GLN A 85 23.24 18.69 0.95
CA GLN A 85 22.69 19.62 1.94
C GLN A 85 22.04 18.90 3.13
N ILE A 86 21.87 17.58 3.06
CA ILE A 86 21.24 16.75 4.09
C ILE A 86 22.17 15.57 4.37
N PRO A 87 23.25 15.78 5.16
CA PRO A 87 24.27 14.77 5.36
C PRO A 87 23.77 13.48 6.04
N SER A 88 22.58 13.52 6.63
CA SER A 88 21.93 12.35 7.23
C SER A 88 21.16 11.48 6.24
N ALA A 89 20.96 11.92 5.00
CA ALA A 89 20.18 11.20 3.99
C ALA A 89 20.99 10.20 3.15
N THR A 90 22.33 10.28 3.16
CA THR A 90 23.20 9.38 2.41
C THR A 90 24.49 9.09 3.18
N TRP A 91 25.10 7.94 2.89
CA TRP A 91 26.38 7.53 3.51
C TRP A 91 27.56 8.44 3.16
N MET A 92 27.49 9.16 2.04
CA MET A 92 28.51 10.13 1.62
C MET A 92 28.37 11.48 2.34
N GLY A 93 27.27 11.71 3.06
CA GLY A 93 26.99 12.96 3.74
C GLY A 93 27.07 14.18 2.82
N SER A 94 27.78 15.21 3.25
CA SER A 94 27.98 16.45 2.48
C SER A 94 28.82 16.29 1.22
N THR A 95 29.44 15.13 1.01
CA THR A 95 30.22 14.80 -0.19
C THR A 95 29.43 13.99 -1.23
N TRP A 96 28.13 13.80 -1.02
CA TRP A 96 27.22 13.08 -1.91
C TRP A 96 27.44 13.38 -3.39
N ASN A 97 27.65 12.34 -4.18
CA ASN A 97 27.82 12.45 -5.63
C ASN A 97 27.10 11.29 -6.33
N ASN A 98 25.99 11.63 -7.00
CA ASN A 98 25.17 10.68 -7.72
C ASN A 98 25.54 10.55 -9.21
N ALA A 99 26.70 11.05 -9.65
CA ALA A 99 27.11 11.03 -11.06
C ALA A 99 27.01 9.65 -11.72
N GLU A 100 27.36 8.58 -11.00
CA GLU A 100 27.30 7.21 -11.53
C GLU A 100 25.88 6.69 -11.78
N ASN A 101 24.85 7.37 -11.26
CA ASN A 101 23.45 7.02 -11.48
C ASN A 101 22.75 8.00 -12.44
N ARG A 102 23.42 9.11 -12.81
CA ARG A 102 22.90 10.12 -13.75
C ARG A 102 23.16 9.68 -15.18
N GLY A 103 22.14 9.10 -15.81
CA GLY A 103 22.15 8.73 -17.22
C GLY A 103 20.78 8.82 -17.86
N PRO A 104 20.67 8.55 -19.18
CA PRO A 104 19.41 8.65 -19.92
C PRO A 104 18.30 7.75 -19.34
N TRP A 105 18.67 6.62 -18.72
CA TRP A 105 17.75 5.69 -18.06
C TRP A 105 16.89 6.35 -16.97
N LEU A 106 17.35 7.42 -16.31
CA LEU A 106 16.54 8.16 -15.34
C LEU A 106 15.32 8.79 -16.01
N GLU A 107 15.53 9.42 -17.16
CA GLU A 107 14.45 10.07 -17.91
C GLU A 107 13.56 9.04 -18.60
N GLU A 108 14.15 7.99 -19.19
CA GLU A 108 13.40 6.91 -19.82
C GLU A 108 12.44 6.24 -18.83
N THR A 109 12.92 5.95 -17.62
CA THR A 109 12.08 5.34 -16.57
C THR A 109 11.10 6.34 -15.99
N ALA A 110 11.49 7.59 -15.76
CA ALA A 110 10.54 8.61 -15.30
C ALA A 110 9.39 8.83 -16.29
N ASP A 111 9.69 8.90 -17.59
CA ASP A 111 8.69 8.98 -18.65
C ASP A 111 7.78 7.76 -18.67
N PHE A 112 8.36 6.56 -18.55
CA PHE A 112 7.59 5.34 -18.44
C PHE A 112 6.63 5.37 -17.24
N LEU A 113 7.09 5.79 -16.07
CA LEU A 113 6.27 5.88 -14.85
C LEU A 113 5.13 6.89 -15.02
N ARG A 114 5.40 8.07 -15.58
CA ARG A 114 4.36 9.08 -15.88
C ARG A 114 3.28 8.54 -16.81
N ARG A 115 3.64 7.77 -17.83
CA ARG A 115 2.68 7.17 -18.79
C ARG A 115 1.90 5.98 -18.23
N HIS A 116 2.29 5.46 -17.06
CA HIS A 116 1.67 4.29 -16.43
C HIS A 116 1.23 4.59 -14.99
N ASP A 117 0.97 5.86 -14.66
CA ASP A 117 0.44 6.29 -13.37
C ASP A 117 -0.91 5.64 -13.05
N ASN A 118 -1.70 5.26 -14.05
CA ASN A 118 -2.94 4.48 -13.90
C ASN A 118 -2.72 3.08 -13.27
N PHE A 119 -1.50 2.55 -13.37
CA PHE A 119 -1.14 1.18 -12.95
C PHE A 119 -0.22 1.15 -11.73
N LEU A 120 0.46 2.26 -11.45
CA LEU A 120 1.44 2.37 -10.38
C LEU A 120 1.17 3.65 -9.60
N GLU A 121 1.21 3.55 -8.27
CA GLU A 121 1.17 4.71 -7.39
C GLU A 121 2.47 4.78 -6.59
N ILE A 122 3.05 5.97 -6.50
CA ILE A 122 4.24 6.21 -5.70
C ILE A 122 3.82 6.30 -4.24
N GLY A 123 4.53 5.59 -3.37
CA GLY A 123 4.48 5.72 -1.92
C GLY A 123 5.84 6.20 -1.39
N LEU A 124 5.82 6.89 -0.26
CA LEU A 124 7.03 7.30 0.43
C LEU A 124 7.63 6.10 1.18
N HIS A 125 8.91 5.80 0.92
CA HIS A 125 9.70 4.82 1.66
C HIS A 125 11.07 5.34 2.06
N GLY A 126 11.27 6.66 2.00
CA GLY A 126 12.50 7.34 2.41
C GLY A 126 13.28 7.95 1.26
N VAL A 127 14.19 8.85 1.60
CA VAL A 127 15.19 9.36 0.66
C VAL A 127 16.28 8.32 0.47
N GLY A 128 16.87 7.86 1.57
CA GLY A 128 17.97 6.90 1.57
C GLY A 128 17.65 5.60 2.29
N HIS A 129 16.41 5.43 2.78
CA HIS A 129 15.91 4.32 3.61
C HIS A 129 16.52 4.27 5.03
N GLU A 130 17.78 4.67 5.17
CA GLU A 130 18.52 4.66 6.42
C GLU A 130 18.87 6.09 6.88
N TYR A 131 19.46 6.22 8.07
CA TYR A 131 19.96 7.50 8.59
C TYR A 131 21.47 7.44 8.78
N TRP A 132 22.19 8.53 8.53
CA TRP A 132 23.63 8.59 8.72
C TRP A 132 24.06 9.67 9.70
N VAL A 133 25.05 9.33 10.52
CA VAL A 133 25.74 10.27 11.41
C VAL A 133 27.23 10.14 11.13
N GLN A 134 27.82 11.18 10.53
CA GLN A 134 29.24 11.18 10.15
C GLN A 134 29.63 9.96 9.29
N GLY A 135 28.76 9.60 8.32
CA GLY A 135 28.95 8.45 7.44
C GLY A 135 28.70 7.09 8.10
N GLN A 136 28.38 7.04 9.40
CA GLN A 136 28.00 5.81 10.09
C GLN A 136 26.51 5.56 9.96
N LEU A 137 26.15 4.36 9.55
CA LEU A 137 24.78 3.90 9.39
C LEU A 137 24.08 3.82 10.76
N LYS A 138 22.88 4.40 10.85
CA LYS A 138 21.98 4.37 12.00
C LYS A 138 20.59 4.03 11.51
N ARG A 139 20.20 2.76 11.63
CA ARG A 139 18.89 2.31 11.18
C ARG A 139 17.76 2.89 12.05
N ALA A 140 16.65 3.40 11.50
CA ALA A 140 16.32 3.72 10.11
C ALA A 140 16.16 5.25 9.89
N GLU A 141 15.71 5.67 8.70
CA GLU A 141 15.65 7.08 8.28
C GLU A 141 14.81 7.97 9.21
N PHE A 142 13.60 7.57 9.58
CA PHE A 142 12.68 8.42 10.36
C PHE A 142 12.58 8.05 11.84
N HIS A 143 12.93 6.81 12.20
CA HIS A 143 12.94 6.32 13.57
C HIS A 143 14.20 5.48 13.81
N ASP A 144 14.68 5.44 15.05
CA ASP A 144 15.67 4.46 15.46
C ASP A 144 15.05 3.06 15.72
N ALA A 145 15.90 2.11 16.10
CA ALA A 145 15.49 0.73 16.33
C ALA A 145 14.47 0.55 17.46
N ASP A 146 14.45 1.48 18.43
CA ASP A 146 13.53 1.48 19.58
C ASP A 146 12.22 2.24 19.28
N GLY A 147 12.07 2.71 18.03
CA GLY A 147 10.91 3.44 17.56
C GLY A 147 10.88 4.89 18.05
N PHE A 148 11.99 5.48 18.48
CA PHE A 148 12.04 6.92 18.71
C PHE A 148 12.25 7.65 17.39
N MET A 149 11.42 8.67 17.15
CA MET A 149 11.56 9.53 15.98
C MET A 149 12.93 10.21 15.95
N ARG A 150 13.49 10.38 14.74
CA ARG A 150 14.54 11.37 14.51
C ARG A 150 14.03 12.77 14.88
N PRO A 151 14.92 13.75 15.10
CA PRO A 151 14.49 15.11 15.39
C PRO A 151 13.52 15.64 14.31
N PRO A 152 12.38 16.28 14.69
CA PRO A 152 11.34 16.69 13.75
C PRO A 152 11.83 17.59 12.60
N TRP A 153 12.83 18.43 12.84
CA TRP A 153 13.44 19.28 11.80
C TRP A 153 14.18 18.43 10.75
N SER A 154 14.83 17.35 11.16
CA SER A 154 15.57 16.45 10.28
C SER A 154 14.60 15.63 9.42
N ILE A 155 13.53 15.13 10.04
CA ILE A 155 12.44 14.44 9.32
C ILE A 155 11.88 15.35 8.22
N ARG A 156 11.55 16.61 8.53
CA ARG A 156 11.03 17.56 7.54
C ARG A 156 12.01 17.82 6.39
N GLN A 157 13.30 17.98 6.67
CA GLN A 157 14.32 18.11 5.63
C GLN A 157 14.36 16.91 4.68
N HIS A 158 14.27 15.69 5.23
CA HIS A 158 14.21 14.47 4.42
C HIS A 158 12.93 14.41 3.56
N LEU A 159 11.77 14.75 4.12
CA LEU A 159 10.50 14.80 3.37
C LEU A 159 10.53 15.87 2.26
N GLU A 160 11.04 17.07 2.55
CA GLU A 160 11.23 18.14 1.58
C GLU A 160 12.17 17.69 0.44
N ALA A 161 13.26 17.00 0.77
CA ALA A 161 14.15 16.45 -0.24
C ALA A 161 13.49 15.37 -1.09
N PHE A 162 12.70 14.48 -0.49
CA PHE A 162 11.92 13.50 -1.24
C PHE A 162 11.01 14.20 -2.27
N GLY A 163 10.28 15.23 -1.85
CA GLY A 163 9.45 16.03 -2.75
C GLY A 163 10.23 16.69 -3.89
N ARG A 164 11.41 17.26 -3.59
CA ARG A 164 12.28 17.85 -4.61
C ARG A 164 12.85 16.81 -5.58
N LEU A 165 13.13 15.60 -5.12
CA LEU A 165 13.60 14.50 -5.98
C LEU A 165 12.49 14.01 -6.92
N LEU A 166 11.23 13.97 -6.45
CA LEU A 166 10.08 13.74 -7.33
C LEU A 166 9.98 14.82 -8.41
N GLU A 167 10.10 16.10 -8.03
CA GLU A 167 10.04 17.24 -8.94
C GLU A 167 11.15 17.18 -10.00
N GLN A 168 12.41 16.94 -9.59
CA GLN A 168 13.56 16.80 -10.51
C GLN A 168 13.34 15.75 -11.60
N ASN A 169 12.54 14.74 -11.32
CA ASN A 169 12.26 13.63 -12.22
C ASN A 169 10.85 13.67 -12.82
N GLY A 170 10.05 14.70 -12.51
CA GLY A 170 8.66 14.79 -12.95
C GLY A 170 7.82 13.58 -12.53
N LEU A 171 8.02 13.04 -11.32
CA LEU A 171 7.33 11.83 -10.84
C LEU A 171 5.96 12.13 -10.21
N GLY A 172 5.44 13.35 -10.37
CA GLY A 172 4.15 13.77 -9.86
C GLY A 172 4.22 14.45 -8.49
N PRO A 173 3.06 14.66 -7.84
CA PRO A 173 2.99 15.32 -6.53
C PRO A 173 3.56 14.43 -5.42
N PHE A 174 3.69 14.99 -4.22
CA PHE A 174 4.03 14.23 -3.03
C PHE A 174 3.02 13.08 -2.82
N PRO A 175 3.47 11.85 -2.50
CA PRO A 175 2.58 10.70 -2.37
C PRO A 175 1.62 10.84 -1.19
N GLU A 176 0.49 10.15 -1.25
CA GLU A 176 -0.49 10.11 -0.14
C GLU A 176 -0.25 8.92 0.82
N SER A 177 0.72 8.05 0.53
CA SER A 177 0.96 6.82 1.26
C SER A 177 2.40 6.70 1.76
N PHE A 178 2.57 6.11 2.93
CA PHE A 178 3.86 5.94 3.60
C PHE A 178 4.07 4.52 4.12
N VAL A 179 5.25 3.97 3.85
CA VAL A 179 5.73 2.72 4.46
C VAL A 179 7.00 3.06 5.22
N PRO A 180 7.04 2.91 6.57
CA PRO A 180 8.22 3.25 7.34
C PRO A 180 9.40 2.36 6.96
N PRO A 181 10.58 2.93 6.67
CA PRO A 181 11.78 2.16 6.37
C PRO A 181 12.10 1.17 7.48
N ALA A 182 12.41 -0.07 7.09
CA ALA A 182 12.63 -1.18 8.02
C ALA A 182 11.49 -1.46 9.03
N LEU A 183 10.32 -0.86 8.82
CA LEU A 183 9.18 -0.89 9.73
C LEU A 183 9.46 -0.30 11.12
N HIS A 184 10.54 0.47 11.29
CA HIS A 184 10.77 1.24 12.51
C HIS A 184 9.86 2.46 12.52
N HIS A 185 8.98 2.51 13.50
CA HIS A 185 7.90 3.49 13.53
C HIS A 185 7.34 3.69 14.94
N SER A 186 6.56 4.74 15.13
CA SER A 186 5.79 4.99 16.34
C SER A 186 4.44 5.65 16.07
N PHE A 187 3.51 5.50 17.01
CA PHE A 187 2.20 6.17 16.99
C PHE A 187 1.59 6.30 18.40
N GLY A 188 0.54 7.12 18.50
CA GLY A 188 -0.27 7.30 19.71
C GLY A 188 0.22 8.43 20.63
N ASN A 189 1.03 9.36 20.12
CA ASN A 189 1.59 10.50 20.86
C ASN A 189 1.10 11.87 20.37
N GLY A 190 -0.04 11.92 19.69
CA GLY A 190 -0.78 13.11 19.28
C GLY A 190 0.01 14.01 18.32
N GLU A 191 -0.02 15.31 18.56
CA GLU A 191 0.67 16.32 17.73
C GLU A 191 2.20 16.18 17.71
N ALA A 192 2.79 15.40 18.64
CA ALA A 192 4.23 15.09 18.63
C ALA A 192 4.57 13.88 17.75
N SER A 193 3.59 13.27 17.09
CA SER A 193 3.73 12.04 16.34
C SER A 193 4.35 12.25 14.95
N MET A 194 4.81 11.14 14.35
CA MET A 194 5.22 11.13 12.94
C MET A 194 4.02 11.45 12.03
N GLN A 195 2.81 11.06 12.43
CA GLN A 195 1.57 11.29 11.68
C GLN A 195 1.26 12.77 11.55
N ALA A 196 1.50 13.56 12.61
CA ALA A 196 1.36 15.02 12.56
C ALA A 196 2.29 15.64 11.51
N ILE A 197 3.55 15.16 11.42
CA ILE A 197 4.48 15.63 10.37
C ILE A 197 4.04 15.13 8.99
N LEU A 198 3.68 13.86 8.86
CA LEU A 198 3.30 13.26 7.57
C LEU A 198 2.06 13.93 6.96
N SER A 199 1.07 14.31 7.77
CA SER A 199 -0.14 14.97 7.28
C SER A 199 0.12 16.38 6.75
N GLU A 200 1.13 17.10 7.25
CA GLU A 200 1.60 18.38 6.67
C GLU A 200 2.03 18.22 5.20
N PHE A 201 2.51 17.02 4.81
CA PHE A 201 2.94 16.69 3.46
C PHE A 201 1.85 15.97 2.63
N GLY A 202 0.63 15.87 3.14
CA GLY A 202 -0.51 15.26 2.42
C GLY A 202 -0.61 13.74 2.53
N ILE A 203 0.20 13.10 3.37
CA ILE A 203 0.10 11.66 3.61
C ILE A 203 -1.20 11.36 4.38
N ARG A 204 -1.94 10.36 3.89
CA ARG A 204 -3.23 9.91 4.42
C ARG A 204 -3.20 8.45 4.84
N TYR A 205 -2.32 7.66 4.24
CA TYR A 205 -2.29 6.20 4.39
C TYR A 205 -0.94 5.72 4.88
N LEU A 206 -0.94 4.85 5.88
CA LEU A 206 0.26 4.25 6.41
C LEU A 206 0.00 2.78 6.73
N CYS A 207 0.90 1.89 6.32
CA CYS A 207 0.91 0.51 6.81
C CYS A 207 2.21 0.21 7.57
N THR A 208 2.09 -0.49 8.69
CA THR A 208 3.22 -0.98 9.47
C THR A 208 2.80 -2.22 10.26
N ILE A 209 3.69 -2.78 11.07
CA ILE A 209 3.39 -3.89 11.97
C ILE A 209 3.28 -3.32 13.37
N PHE A 210 2.08 -3.30 13.95
CA PHE A 210 1.83 -2.56 15.19
C PHE A 210 2.65 -3.12 16.35
N SER A 211 2.84 -4.45 16.40
CA SER A 211 3.67 -5.11 17.42
C SER A 211 5.16 -4.76 17.34
N ARG A 212 5.65 -4.27 16.19
CA ARG A 212 7.03 -3.80 16.00
C ARG A 212 7.19 -2.31 16.21
N ALA A 213 6.12 -1.54 16.06
CA ALA A 213 6.12 -0.11 16.26
C ALA A 213 6.09 0.23 17.76
N ARG A 214 6.72 1.36 18.12
CA ARG A 214 6.57 1.93 19.46
C ARG A 214 5.17 2.51 19.62
N GLN A 215 4.42 2.00 20.60
CA GLN A 215 3.06 2.46 20.91
C GLN A 215 3.07 3.34 22.15
N TYR A 216 2.70 4.61 22.00
CA TYR A 216 2.46 5.52 23.13
C TYR A 216 1.02 5.42 23.66
N ALA A 217 0.11 4.94 22.81
CA ALA A 217 -1.24 4.55 23.14
C ALA A 217 -1.62 3.29 22.33
N PRO A 218 -2.52 2.43 22.82
CA PRO A 218 -3.00 1.29 22.05
C PRO A 218 -3.73 1.75 20.78
N PRO A 219 -3.74 0.94 19.71
CA PRO A 219 -4.52 1.26 18.52
C PRO A 219 -6.01 1.32 18.88
N LEU A 220 -6.74 2.23 18.23
CA LEU A 220 -8.18 2.43 18.48
C LEU A 220 -9.00 1.16 18.23
N HIS A 221 -8.58 0.35 17.26
CA HIS A 221 -9.10 -0.97 16.98
C HIS A 221 -7.94 -1.93 16.69
N GLU A 222 -8.13 -3.22 16.93
CA GLU A 222 -7.15 -4.22 16.50
C GLU A 222 -6.88 -4.06 14.99
N GLY A 223 -5.60 -4.07 14.62
CA GLY A 223 -5.10 -3.88 13.26
C GLY A 223 -5.41 -2.55 12.58
N LEU A 224 -6.06 -1.58 13.24
CA LEU A 224 -6.50 -0.31 12.65
C LEU A 224 -6.45 0.83 13.67
N THR A 225 -5.78 1.93 13.33
CA THR A 225 -5.84 3.16 14.12
C THR A 225 -5.74 4.38 13.21
N TRP A 226 -5.95 5.57 13.75
CA TRP A 226 -5.72 6.82 13.03
C TRP A 226 -5.29 7.92 14.00
N GLU A 227 -4.49 8.84 13.50
CA GLU A 227 -3.90 9.93 14.28
C GLU A 227 -3.56 11.08 13.34
N CYS A 228 -3.87 12.31 13.76
CA CYS A 228 -3.59 13.53 12.98
C CYS A 228 -4.04 13.48 11.51
N GLY A 229 -5.17 12.80 11.24
CA GLY A 229 -5.74 12.64 9.90
C GLY A 229 -5.14 11.51 9.06
N VAL A 230 -4.10 10.82 9.55
CA VAL A 230 -3.45 9.68 8.89
C VAL A 230 -4.10 8.38 9.37
N LEU A 231 -4.48 7.51 8.43
CA LEU A 231 -5.05 6.19 8.71
C LEU A 231 -3.96 5.11 8.67
N LEU A 232 -3.80 4.42 9.80
CA LEU A 232 -2.78 3.40 10.01
C LEU A 232 -3.41 2.01 9.98
N LEU A 233 -2.85 1.14 9.15
CA LEU A 233 -3.30 -0.22 8.95
C LEU A 233 -2.18 -1.20 9.30
N GLU A 234 -2.52 -2.24 10.08
CA GLU A 234 -1.59 -3.30 10.42
C GLU A 234 -1.48 -4.30 9.27
N ARG A 235 -0.26 -4.48 8.77
CA ARG A 235 0.08 -5.51 7.78
C ARG A 235 0.78 -6.69 8.45
N ASN A 236 0.90 -7.78 7.73
CA ASN A 236 1.74 -8.91 8.10
C ASN A 236 3.22 -8.65 7.74
N GLU A 237 4.11 -9.47 8.31
CA GLU A 237 5.48 -9.56 7.83
C GLU A 237 5.52 -10.04 6.38
N ALA A 238 6.50 -9.52 5.62
CA ALA A 238 6.76 -10.03 4.28
C ALA A 238 7.16 -11.51 4.39
N ALA A 239 6.52 -12.37 3.59
CA ALA A 239 6.79 -13.81 3.61
C ALA A 239 8.20 -14.16 3.09
N VAL A 240 8.84 -13.22 2.41
CA VAL A 240 10.14 -13.39 1.76
C VAL A 240 11.09 -12.28 2.24
N PRO A 241 12.35 -12.62 2.59
CA PRO A 241 13.39 -11.64 2.87
C PRO A 241 13.60 -10.62 1.74
N TRP A 242 14.09 -9.44 2.10
CA TRP A 242 14.24 -8.31 1.19
C TRP A 242 15.29 -8.54 0.09
N ASP A 243 16.31 -9.34 0.37
CA ASP A 243 17.46 -9.65 -0.50
C ASP A 243 17.24 -10.88 -1.40
N HIS A 244 16.09 -11.55 -1.27
CA HIS A 244 15.80 -12.76 -2.04
C HIS A 244 15.28 -12.38 -3.43
N VAL A 245 16.18 -12.46 -4.41
CA VAL A 245 15.88 -12.20 -5.83
C VAL A 245 15.05 -13.33 -6.44
N GLY A 246 13.99 -12.99 -7.17
CA GLY A 246 13.22 -13.96 -7.96
C GLY A 246 12.45 -14.97 -7.11
N ALA A 247 11.84 -14.49 -6.04
CA ALA A 247 11.29 -15.34 -5.01
C ALA A 247 10.06 -16.13 -5.49
N ILE A 248 10.00 -17.39 -5.07
CA ILE A 248 8.83 -18.24 -5.26
C ILE A 248 7.74 -17.79 -4.27
N PRO A 249 6.50 -17.53 -4.73
CA PRO A 249 5.41 -17.20 -3.84
C PRO A 249 5.17 -18.28 -2.77
N PRO A 250 4.77 -17.91 -1.54
CA PRO A 250 4.40 -18.90 -0.53
C PRO A 250 3.12 -19.65 -0.93
N GLN A 251 2.77 -20.71 -0.19
CA GLN A 251 1.56 -21.48 -0.45
C GLN A 251 0.27 -20.66 -0.29
N SER A 252 0.27 -19.68 0.62
CA SER A 252 -0.86 -18.79 0.85
C SER A 252 -0.39 -17.42 1.34
N VAL A 253 -1.25 -16.43 1.18
CA VAL A 253 -1.09 -15.08 1.72
C VAL A 253 -2.32 -14.71 2.55
N SER A 254 -2.11 -13.83 3.52
CA SER A 254 -3.16 -13.37 4.43
C SER A 254 -2.96 -11.91 4.80
N GLY A 255 -3.99 -11.32 5.40
CA GLY A 255 -3.99 -9.93 5.83
C GLY A 255 -4.40 -8.95 4.72
N PRO A 256 -4.59 -7.67 5.09
CA PRO A 256 -5.06 -6.65 4.17
C PRO A 256 -4.03 -6.25 3.10
N VAL A 257 -2.75 -6.36 3.44
CA VAL A 257 -1.63 -5.94 2.61
C VAL A 257 -0.65 -7.11 2.48
N VAL A 258 -0.35 -7.48 1.24
CA VAL A 258 0.77 -8.34 0.88
C VAL A 258 1.95 -7.42 0.60
N SER A 259 2.97 -7.53 1.42
CA SER A 259 4.19 -6.75 1.23
C SER A 259 5.28 -7.62 0.63
N LEU A 260 5.84 -7.14 -0.47
CA LEU A 260 6.98 -7.73 -1.15
C LEU A 260 8.07 -6.67 -1.24
N HIS A 261 9.32 -7.10 -1.30
CA HIS A 261 10.42 -6.23 -1.65
C HIS A 261 10.65 -6.33 -3.15
N TRP A 262 11.18 -5.28 -3.76
CA TRP A 262 11.31 -5.19 -5.21
C TRP A 262 12.08 -6.39 -5.80
N ALA A 263 13.18 -6.82 -5.17
CA ALA A 263 13.94 -8.01 -5.59
C ALA A 263 13.11 -9.29 -5.67
N ASN A 264 12.09 -9.45 -4.80
CA ASN A 264 11.25 -10.66 -4.78
C ASN A 264 10.50 -10.87 -6.10
N LEU A 265 10.29 -9.81 -6.87
CA LEU A 265 9.57 -9.80 -8.15
C LEU A 265 10.49 -9.83 -9.38
N LEU A 266 11.81 -9.79 -9.19
CA LEU A 266 12.76 -9.57 -10.28
C LEU A 266 13.68 -10.77 -10.50
N HIS A 267 14.00 -11.01 -11.76
CA HIS A 267 14.98 -12.00 -12.18
C HIS A 267 16.34 -11.31 -12.44
N GLN A 268 17.44 -12.06 -12.31
CA GLN A 268 18.79 -11.53 -12.61
C GLN A 268 18.91 -11.11 -14.08
N GLU A 269 18.25 -11.82 -14.99
CA GLU A 269 18.05 -11.44 -16.38
C GLU A 269 16.71 -10.68 -16.51
N PRO A 270 16.70 -9.37 -16.83
CA PRO A 270 15.48 -8.55 -16.81
C PRO A 270 14.35 -9.05 -17.73
N ASP A 271 14.68 -9.60 -18.89
CA ASP A 271 13.68 -10.10 -19.86
C ASP A 271 12.86 -11.28 -19.31
N ARG A 272 13.31 -11.89 -18.19
CA ARG A 272 12.65 -13.00 -17.50
C ARG A 272 11.86 -12.57 -16.26
N ASN A 273 11.81 -11.27 -15.96
CA ASN A 273 10.99 -10.74 -14.84
C ASN A 273 9.52 -11.20 -14.93
N GLY A 274 8.99 -11.34 -16.15
CA GLY A 274 7.62 -11.81 -16.39
C GLY A 274 7.33 -13.21 -15.81
N GLU A 275 8.31 -14.10 -15.75
CA GLU A 275 8.17 -15.45 -15.17
C GLU A 275 7.88 -15.36 -13.66
N VAL A 276 8.67 -14.55 -12.94
CA VAL A 276 8.56 -14.36 -11.49
C VAL A 276 7.24 -13.66 -11.14
N VAL A 277 6.95 -12.55 -11.83
CA VAL A 277 5.73 -11.77 -11.62
C VAL A 277 4.48 -12.60 -11.91
N ALA A 278 4.53 -13.51 -12.89
CA ALA A 278 3.38 -14.32 -13.24
C ALA A 278 2.94 -15.24 -12.10
N ALA A 279 3.89 -15.89 -11.42
CA ALA A 279 3.60 -16.78 -10.29
C ALA A 279 2.95 -16.02 -9.13
N TRP A 280 3.42 -14.82 -8.82
CA TRP A 280 2.81 -13.96 -7.79
C TRP A 280 1.38 -13.54 -8.16
N ALA A 281 1.16 -13.15 -9.42
CA ALA A 281 -0.18 -12.78 -9.89
C ALA A 281 -1.16 -13.96 -9.75
N ASP A 282 -0.74 -15.17 -10.12
CA ASP A 282 -1.58 -16.37 -10.04
C ASP A 282 -2.00 -16.67 -8.59
N LEU A 283 -1.07 -16.58 -7.63
CA LEU A 283 -1.38 -16.75 -6.21
C LEU A 283 -2.42 -15.73 -5.72
N LEU A 284 -2.21 -14.44 -6.03
CA LEU A 284 -3.08 -13.36 -5.56
C LEU A 284 -4.48 -13.44 -6.20
N ILE A 285 -4.56 -13.76 -7.49
CA ILE A 285 -5.83 -13.97 -8.19
C ILE A 285 -6.57 -15.17 -7.59
N ALA A 286 -5.87 -16.28 -7.32
CA ALA A 286 -6.48 -17.45 -6.70
C ALA A 286 -7.05 -17.11 -5.32
N ARG A 287 -6.27 -16.43 -4.46
CA ARG A 287 -6.74 -16.00 -3.14
C ARG A 287 -7.97 -15.10 -3.22
N ALA A 288 -8.00 -14.19 -4.19
CA ALA A 288 -9.09 -13.25 -4.38
C ALA A 288 -10.35 -13.84 -5.04
N LYS A 289 -10.36 -15.12 -5.44
CA LYS A 289 -11.60 -15.82 -5.84
C LYS A 289 -12.45 -16.20 -4.62
N GLU A 290 -11.81 -16.46 -3.48
CA GLU A 290 -12.50 -16.83 -2.25
C GLU A 290 -13.48 -15.74 -1.79
N LEU A 291 -14.56 -16.14 -1.13
CA LEU A 291 -15.65 -15.23 -0.77
C LEU A 291 -15.16 -14.12 0.17
N ASP A 292 -14.23 -14.43 1.07
CA ASP A 292 -13.79 -13.58 2.17
C ASP A 292 -12.77 -12.50 1.79
N THR A 293 -12.23 -12.51 0.58
CA THR A 293 -11.12 -11.63 0.17
C THR A 293 -11.32 -11.09 -1.24
N PHE A 294 -10.84 -9.89 -1.54
CA PHE A 294 -10.82 -9.35 -2.91
C PHE A 294 -9.55 -8.53 -3.17
N LEU A 295 -9.15 -8.39 -4.45
CA LEU A 295 -8.07 -7.49 -4.83
C LEU A 295 -8.56 -6.04 -4.77
N ALA A 296 -8.00 -5.24 -3.86
CA ALA A 296 -8.30 -3.82 -3.81
C ALA A 296 -7.64 -3.11 -5.02
N PRO A 297 -8.36 -2.22 -5.72
CA PRO A 297 -7.83 -1.60 -6.94
C PRO A 297 -6.70 -0.60 -6.71
N ASP A 298 -6.58 -0.01 -5.52
CA ASP A 298 -5.57 0.99 -5.15
C ASP A 298 -5.45 1.10 -3.61
N THR A 299 -4.48 1.90 -3.13
CA THR A 299 -4.26 2.16 -1.70
C THR A 299 -5.52 2.67 -1.00
N ALA A 300 -6.23 3.63 -1.59
CA ALA A 300 -7.38 4.28 -0.98
C ALA A 300 -8.53 3.28 -0.76
N ALA A 301 -8.81 2.44 -1.76
CA ALA A 301 -9.81 1.39 -1.68
C ALA A 301 -9.41 0.31 -0.67
N CYS A 302 -8.13 -0.05 -0.58
CA CYS A 302 -7.65 -1.02 0.42
C CYS A 302 -7.91 -0.50 1.85
N TRP A 303 -7.45 0.70 2.17
CA TRP A 303 -7.60 1.26 3.52
C TRP A 303 -9.07 1.51 3.87
N SER A 304 -9.84 2.05 2.92
CA SER A 304 -11.27 2.30 3.13
C SER A 304 -12.03 0.99 3.36
N GLN A 305 -11.80 -0.01 2.50
CA GLN A 305 -12.47 -1.30 2.64
C GLN A 305 -12.03 -2.05 3.89
N TYR A 306 -10.78 -1.89 4.34
CA TYR A 306 -10.36 -2.45 5.61
C TYR A 306 -11.12 -1.81 6.78
N CYS A 307 -11.36 -0.49 6.77
CA CYS A 307 -12.24 0.16 7.74
C CYS A 307 -13.67 -0.41 7.71
N TYR A 308 -14.26 -0.58 6.52
CA TYR A 308 -15.57 -1.23 6.38
C TYR A 308 -15.57 -2.65 6.94
N HIS A 309 -14.60 -3.48 6.53
CA HIS A 309 -14.43 -4.83 7.02
C HIS A 309 -14.33 -4.86 8.55
N ARG A 310 -13.55 -3.95 9.15
CA ARG A 310 -13.31 -3.95 10.59
C ARG A 310 -14.48 -3.42 11.41
N LEU A 311 -15.14 -2.37 10.94
CA LEU A 311 -16.02 -1.51 11.75
C LEU A 311 -17.49 -1.57 11.36
N ALA A 312 -17.81 -1.85 10.09
CA ALA A 312 -19.19 -2.00 9.67
C ALA A 312 -19.79 -3.32 10.18
N VAL A 313 -21.12 -3.38 10.24
CA VAL A 313 -21.85 -4.56 10.72
C VAL A 313 -22.91 -4.96 9.72
N LEU A 314 -22.90 -6.22 9.30
CA LEU A 314 -23.97 -6.80 8.51
C LEU A 314 -25.10 -7.27 9.42
N ARG A 315 -26.35 -6.95 9.06
CA ARG A 315 -27.57 -7.40 9.76
C ARG A 315 -28.57 -7.94 8.76
N SER A 316 -29.16 -9.10 9.05
CA SER A 316 -30.28 -9.60 8.26
C SER A 316 -31.48 -8.66 8.36
N LEU A 317 -32.11 -8.34 7.23
CA LEU A 317 -33.31 -7.53 7.16
C LEU A 317 -34.26 -8.11 6.10
N GLY A 318 -35.22 -8.93 6.54
CA GLY A 318 -36.13 -9.63 5.63
C GLY A 318 -35.37 -10.44 4.56
N PRO A 319 -35.69 -10.30 3.26
CA PRO A 319 -34.98 -11.00 2.18
C PRO A 319 -33.63 -10.38 1.80
N GLY A 320 -33.18 -9.35 2.53
CA GLY A 320 -31.95 -8.61 2.28
C GLY A 320 -31.08 -8.42 3.52
N VAL A 321 -30.17 -7.44 3.42
CA VAL A 321 -29.16 -7.14 4.44
C VAL A 321 -29.02 -5.63 4.61
N GLU A 322 -28.90 -5.20 5.87
CA GLU A 322 -28.43 -3.87 6.24
C GLU A 322 -26.92 -3.91 6.49
N ILE A 323 -26.20 -2.91 5.98
CA ILE A 323 -24.79 -2.66 6.27
C ILE A 323 -24.72 -1.39 7.10
N ASP A 324 -24.53 -1.55 8.41
CA ASP A 324 -24.46 -0.45 9.36
C ASP A 324 -23.04 0.12 9.42
N CYS A 325 -22.87 1.32 8.88
CA CYS A 325 -21.60 2.02 8.74
C CYS A 325 -21.40 3.11 9.82
N ARG A 326 -22.30 3.21 10.81
CA ARG A 326 -22.27 4.30 11.82
C ARG A 326 -21.02 4.34 12.70
N ARG A 327 -20.22 3.27 12.69
CA ARG A 327 -18.98 3.15 13.47
C ARG A 327 -17.73 3.57 12.70
N LEU A 328 -17.85 3.87 11.41
CA LEU A 328 -16.73 4.41 10.64
C LEU A 328 -16.39 5.80 11.14
N PRO A 329 -15.09 6.15 11.23
CA PRO A 329 -14.68 7.50 11.55
C PRO A 329 -14.96 8.44 10.37
N GLU A 330 -15.04 9.74 10.65
CA GLU A 330 -15.14 10.78 9.62
C GLU A 330 -13.72 11.24 9.28
N LEU A 331 -13.10 10.60 8.30
CA LEU A 331 -11.73 10.90 7.84
C LEU A 331 -11.74 11.14 6.33
N ALA A 332 -10.97 12.12 5.85
CA ALA A 332 -10.78 12.35 4.42
C ALA A 332 -10.13 11.15 3.70
N ALA A 333 -9.36 10.34 4.44
CA ALA A 333 -8.77 9.10 3.97
C ALA A 333 -9.81 8.03 3.59
N LEU A 334 -11.03 8.09 4.16
CA LEU A 334 -12.12 7.18 3.81
C LEU A 334 -12.90 7.74 2.62
N SER A 335 -12.70 7.13 1.46
CA SER A 335 -13.30 7.58 0.21
C SER A 335 -13.60 6.42 -0.71
N GLY A 336 -14.51 6.63 -1.67
CA GLY A 336 -14.89 5.62 -2.64
C GLY A 336 -15.96 4.63 -2.14
N PRO A 337 -16.20 3.56 -2.90
CA PRO A 337 -17.25 2.59 -2.60
C PRO A 337 -16.85 1.60 -1.50
N VAL A 338 -17.85 1.05 -0.81
CA VAL A 338 -17.71 -0.19 -0.05
C VAL A 338 -17.85 -1.38 -0.98
N TYR A 339 -17.04 -2.41 -0.78
CA TYR A 339 -17.06 -3.64 -1.55
C TYR A 339 -17.80 -4.75 -0.78
N LEU A 340 -18.62 -5.51 -1.50
CA LEU A 340 -19.35 -6.68 -1.00
C LEU A 340 -19.14 -7.84 -1.95
N LYS A 341 -18.91 -9.03 -1.42
CA LYS A 341 -19.03 -10.27 -2.21
C LYS A 341 -20.30 -11.00 -1.83
N VAL A 342 -21.07 -11.37 -2.85
CA VAL A 342 -22.33 -12.10 -2.70
C VAL A 342 -22.21 -13.39 -3.49
N ARG A 343 -22.38 -14.53 -2.83
CA ARG A 343 -22.56 -15.82 -3.49
C ARG A 343 -24.04 -16.16 -3.54
N GLU A 344 -24.58 -16.24 -4.74
CA GLU A 344 -25.99 -16.57 -4.96
C GLU A 344 -26.18 -18.07 -5.15
N ARG A 345 -27.21 -18.64 -4.51
CA ARG A 345 -27.70 -20.00 -4.79
C ARG A 345 -28.91 -20.01 -5.71
N LYS A 346 -29.57 -18.84 -5.83
CA LYS A 346 -30.66 -18.56 -6.77
C LYS A 346 -30.45 -17.16 -7.32
N GLN A 347 -30.71 -16.97 -8.62
CA GLN A 347 -30.60 -15.65 -9.25
C GLN A 347 -31.48 -14.63 -8.53
N ARG A 348 -30.87 -13.51 -8.13
CA ARG A 348 -31.56 -12.39 -7.49
C ARG A 348 -31.20 -11.09 -8.19
N GLN A 349 -32.18 -10.20 -8.31
CA GLN A 349 -31.90 -8.81 -8.65
C GLN A 349 -31.79 -8.00 -7.37
N TRP A 350 -30.61 -7.43 -7.14
CA TRP A 350 -30.35 -6.59 -5.98
C TRP A 350 -30.67 -5.13 -6.25
N GLN A 351 -31.32 -4.50 -5.28
CA GLN A 351 -31.51 -3.07 -5.18
C GLN A 351 -30.79 -2.53 -3.95
N VAL A 352 -30.34 -1.28 -4.06
CA VAL A 352 -29.59 -0.60 -3.00
C VAL A 352 -30.33 0.66 -2.59
N ARG A 353 -30.57 0.81 -1.30
CA ARG A 353 -31.05 2.06 -0.67
C ARG A 353 -29.96 2.64 0.23
N GLY A 354 -29.82 3.97 0.22
CA GLY A 354 -28.76 4.70 0.93
C GLY A 354 -27.44 4.80 0.14
N GLY A 355 -27.42 4.29 -1.09
CA GLY A 355 -26.24 4.23 -1.94
C GLY A 355 -26.60 3.85 -3.38
N SER A 356 -25.57 3.68 -4.20
CA SER A 356 -25.71 3.26 -5.61
C SER A 356 -24.65 2.22 -5.96
N VAL A 357 -25.03 1.20 -6.73
CA VAL A 357 -24.07 0.24 -7.28
C VAL A 357 -23.29 0.94 -8.38
N VAL A 358 -21.98 1.06 -8.19
CA VAL A 358 -21.06 1.62 -9.18
C VAL A 358 -20.63 0.54 -10.16
N THR A 359 -20.32 -0.65 -9.64
CA THR A 359 -19.94 -1.81 -10.45
C THR A 359 -20.45 -3.10 -9.82
N ALA A 360 -20.83 -4.06 -10.66
CA ALA A 360 -21.06 -5.45 -10.27
C ALA A 360 -20.24 -6.34 -11.22
N ARG A 361 -19.30 -7.12 -10.67
CA ARG A 361 -18.39 -7.98 -11.44
C ARG A 361 -18.61 -9.44 -11.04
N ASP A 362 -19.00 -10.26 -12.01
CA ASP A 362 -19.04 -11.71 -11.84
C ASP A 362 -17.60 -12.25 -11.72
N LEU A 363 -17.37 -13.05 -10.68
CA LEU A 363 -16.08 -13.68 -10.39
C LEU A 363 -16.11 -15.20 -10.67
N GLY A 364 -17.23 -15.73 -11.15
CA GLY A 364 -17.48 -17.16 -11.31
C GLY A 364 -18.04 -17.81 -10.05
N GLU A 365 -18.46 -19.07 -10.18
CA GLU A 365 -19.03 -19.88 -9.07
C GLU A 365 -20.21 -19.22 -8.34
N GLY A 366 -20.96 -18.37 -9.05
CA GLY A 366 -22.09 -17.63 -8.50
C GLY A 366 -21.69 -16.49 -7.56
N ILE A 367 -20.41 -16.07 -7.56
CA ILE A 367 -19.92 -14.96 -6.73
C ILE A 367 -19.89 -13.67 -7.54
N THR A 368 -20.59 -12.64 -7.07
CA THR A 368 -20.50 -11.29 -7.61
C THR A 368 -19.84 -10.34 -6.62
N LEU A 369 -18.88 -9.54 -7.09
CA LEU A 369 -18.30 -8.42 -6.34
C LEU A 369 -19.05 -7.13 -6.69
N TYR A 370 -19.73 -6.57 -5.71
CA TYR A 370 -20.41 -5.27 -5.81
C TYR A 370 -19.51 -4.18 -5.22
N ALA A 371 -19.40 -3.05 -5.92
CA ALA A 371 -18.88 -1.80 -5.37
C ALA A 371 -20.05 -0.82 -5.21
N ILE A 372 -20.30 -0.38 -3.99
CA ILE A 372 -21.46 0.46 -3.65
C ILE A 372 -20.96 1.79 -3.08
N LEU A 373 -21.32 2.89 -3.73
CA LEU A 373 -21.04 4.23 -3.23
C LEU A 373 -22.17 4.66 -2.30
N LEU A 374 -21.84 5.00 -1.05
CA LEU A 374 -22.81 5.56 -0.11
C LEU A 374 -23.24 6.96 -0.57
N GLN A 375 -24.51 7.29 -0.37
CA GLN A 375 -24.97 8.66 -0.55
C GLN A 375 -24.36 9.57 0.53
N PRO A 376 -24.07 10.85 0.24
CA PRO A 376 -23.53 11.77 1.23
C PRO A 376 -24.41 11.84 2.49
N GLY A 377 -23.79 11.68 3.65
CA GLY A 377 -24.47 11.70 4.96
C GLY A 377 -25.16 10.40 5.36
N GLU A 378 -25.33 9.44 4.45
CA GLU A 378 -25.88 8.13 4.79
C GLU A 378 -24.87 7.29 5.56
N LYS A 379 -25.34 6.64 6.63
CA LYS A 379 -24.53 5.73 7.47
C LYS A 379 -25.07 4.30 7.46
N ARG A 380 -26.05 4.00 6.61
CA ARG A 380 -26.64 2.67 6.45
C ARG A 380 -26.92 2.40 4.98
N LEU A 381 -26.56 1.21 4.52
CA LEU A 381 -26.95 0.70 3.22
C LEU A 381 -27.91 -0.46 3.39
N PHE A 382 -28.91 -0.53 2.52
CA PHE A 382 -29.81 -1.67 2.46
C PHE A 382 -29.62 -2.34 1.11
N PHE A 383 -29.16 -3.59 1.14
CA PHE A 383 -28.95 -4.44 -0.01
C PHE A 383 -30.06 -5.49 -0.01
N HIS A 384 -31.09 -5.30 -0.83
CA HIS A 384 -32.30 -6.13 -0.79
C HIS A 384 -32.70 -6.62 -2.17
N GLN A 385 -33.48 -7.70 -2.20
CA GLN A 385 -34.07 -8.17 -3.45
C GLN A 385 -35.06 -7.13 -3.98
N ALA A 386 -35.07 -6.91 -5.30
CA ALA A 386 -36.15 -6.20 -5.96
C ALA A 386 -37.48 -6.91 -5.65
N ALA A 387 -38.52 -6.15 -5.30
CA ALA A 387 -39.84 -6.75 -5.21
C ALA A 387 -40.21 -7.36 -6.57
N GLU A 388 -40.65 -8.61 -6.58
CA GLU A 388 -41.33 -9.14 -7.76
C GLU A 388 -42.50 -8.21 -8.05
N SER A 389 -42.49 -7.56 -9.22
CA SER A 389 -43.63 -6.79 -9.67
C SER A 389 -44.83 -7.73 -9.66
N ALA A 390 -45.77 -7.49 -8.73
CA ALA A 390 -47.02 -8.23 -8.69
C ALA A 390 -47.72 -8.00 -10.03
N SER A 391 -47.77 -9.04 -10.86
CA SER A 391 -48.50 -9.07 -12.12
C SER A 391 -50.00 -9.19 -11.88
#